data_AF-A0A5C7QLZ7-F1
#
_entry.id   AF-A0A5C7QLZ7-F1
#
_cell.length_a   1.000
_cell.length_b   1.000
_cell.length_c   1.000
_cell.angle_alpha   90.00
_cell.angle_beta   90.00
_cell.angle_gamma   90.00
#
_symmetry.space_group_name_H-M   'P 1'
#
loop_
_entity.id
_entity.type
_entity.pdbx_description
1 polymer ?
#
loop_
_entity_poly.entity_id
_entity_poly.type
_entity_poly.pdbx_seq_one_letter_code
_entity_poly.pdbx_strand_id
1 'polypeptide(L)'
;LLHNVMGGTLGVLEGNGGDLRIGRARQSLHDGERWVHEPLRLTVVIDAPAARIEGVIARHAVVRQLVDHGWLHLWRFGDDGLRRYAQGAWQALPP
;
A
#
# COMPACT_ATOMS: atom_id res chain seq x y z
N LEU A 1 8.15 -13.75 9.98
CA LEU A 1 6.99 -12.96 10.43
C LEU A 1 6.71 -11.90 9.38
N LEU A 2 5.62 -12.08 8.63
CA LEU A 2 5.17 -11.15 7.58
C LEU A 2 4.03 -10.32 8.17
N HIS A 3 4.23 -9.01 8.28
CA HIS A 3 3.25 -8.06 8.80
C HIS A 3 2.65 -7.30 7.61
N ASN A 4 1.43 -7.65 7.20
CA ASN A 4 0.71 -6.91 6.17
C ASN A 4 -0.47 -6.15 6.79
N VAL A 5 -0.53 -4.86 6.49
CA VAL A 5 -1.62 -3.95 6.89
C VAL A 5 -2.75 -4.08 5.86
N MET A 6 -3.99 -4.29 6.32
CA MET A 6 -5.19 -4.18 5.48
C MET A 6 -6.27 -3.35 6.19
N GLY A 7 -6.86 -2.40 5.46
CA GLY A 7 -8.16 -1.78 5.77
C GLY A 7 -8.19 -0.80 6.95
N GLY A 8 -8.15 0.51 6.64
CA GLY A 8 -8.73 1.56 7.50
C GLY A 8 -8.35 1.52 8.99
N THR A 9 -7.13 1.95 9.34
CA THR A 9 -6.71 2.39 10.69
C THR A 9 -6.80 1.43 11.90
N LEU A 10 -7.20 0.16 11.74
CA LEU A 10 -7.58 -0.67 12.89
C LEU A 10 -7.05 -2.12 12.80
N GLY A 11 -5.74 -2.32 12.94
CA GLY A 11 -5.21 -3.58 13.49
C GLY A 11 -4.04 -4.27 12.80
N VAL A 12 -3.46 -5.20 13.54
CA VAL A 12 -2.32 -6.07 13.17
C VAL A 12 -2.80 -7.52 13.11
N LEU A 13 -2.36 -8.25 12.09
CA LEU A 13 -2.60 -9.69 11.92
C LEU A 13 -1.34 -10.48 12.29
N GLU A 14 -1.48 -11.53 13.09
CA GLU A 14 -0.42 -12.50 13.37
C GLU A 14 -0.75 -13.84 12.70
N GLY A 15 0.09 -14.25 11.73
CA GLY A 15 -0.07 -15.53 11.02
C GLY A 15 -1.23 -15.59 10.02
N ASN A 16 -1.35 -16.72 9.31
CA ASN A 16 -2.39 -16.95 8.28
C ASN A 16 -3.82 -17.13 8.84
N GLY A 17 -4.09 -16.80 10.12
CA GLY A 17 -5.40 -17.01 10.73
C GLY A 17 -5.59 -16.48 12.16
N GLY A 18 -4.80 -15.51 12.63
CA GLY A 18 -4.96 -14.92 13.97
C GLY A 18 -6.02 -13.81 14.05
N ASP A 19 -6.63 -13.67 15.23
CA ASP A 19 -7.72 -12.72 15.52
C ASP A 19 -7.25 -11.24 15.47
N LEU A 20 -8.11 -10.35 14.99
CA LEU A 20 -7.79 -8.96 14.68
C LEU A 20 -7.57 -8.16 15.99
N ARG A 21 -6.34 -7.72 16.26
CA ARG A 21 -6.07 -6.77 17.35
C ARG A 21 -6.00 -5.35 16.81
N ILE A 22 -6.99 -4.55 17.20
CA ILE A 22 -7.11 -3.13 16.87
C ILE A 22 -5.96 -2.30 17.46
N GLY A 23 -5.07 -1.81 16.59
CA GLY A 23 -3.92 -0.97 16.91
C GLY A 23 -3.54 -0.09 15.72
N ARG A 24 -3.03 1.13 15.97
CA ARG A 24 -2.65 2.09 14.92
C ARG A 24 -1.34 1.63 14.29
N ALA A 25 -1.18 1.72 12.96
CA ALA A 25 0.05 1.33 12.25
C ALA A 25 1.35 1.98 12.80
N ARG A 26 1.25 3.17 13.42
CA ARG A 26 2.38 3.79 14.14
C ARG A 26 2.90 2.92 15.29
N GLN A 27 2.04 2.17 15.98
CA GLN A 27 2.43 1.31 17.10
C GLN A 27 3.26 0.10 16.65
N SER A 28 3.22 -0.26 15.37
CA SER A 28 4.10 -1.29 14.79
C SER A 28 5.50 -0.76 14.43
N LEU A 29 5.68 0.56 14.38
CA LEU A 29 6.94 1.22 14.01
C LEU A 29 7.53 2.05 15.16
N HIS A 30 6.73 2.36 16.18
CA HIS A 30 7.02 3.33 17.22
C HIS A 30 6.42 2.84 18.54
N ASP A 31 7.25 2.74 19.58
CA ASP A 31 6.83 2.22 20.91
C ASP A 31 6.11 3.27 21.77
N GLY A 32 6.16 4.53 21.37
CA GLY A 32 5.59 5.65 22.12
C GLY A 32 6.63 6.72 22.44
N GLU A 33 7.92 6.36 22.46
CA GLU A 33 9.03 7.29 22.68
C GLU A 33 10.03 7.33 21.52
N ARG A 34 10.21 6.21 20.80
CA ARG A 34 11.17 6.10 19.70
C ARG A 34 10.67 5.23 18.54
N TRP A 35 11.25 5.45 17.36
CA TRP A 35 11.09 4.57 16.21
C TRP A 35 11.84 3.26 16.46
N VAL A 36 11.12 2.14 16.42
CA VAL A 36 11.64 0.79 16.67
C VAL A 36 12.00 0.09 15.36
N HIS A 37 11.31 0.42 14.26
CA HIS A 37 11.55 -0.16 12.94
C HIS A 37 11.55 0.92 11.85
N GLU A 38 12.41 0.76 10.86
CA GLU A 38 12.39 1.59 9.66
C GLU A 38 11.09 1.31 8.87
N PRO A 39 10.34 2.35 8.47
CA PRO A 39 9.08 2.15 7.73
C PRO A 39 9.34 1.57 6.34
N LEU A 40 9.13 0.26 6.18
CA LEU A 40 9.10 -0.39 4.87
C LEU A 40 7.75 -0.14 4.19
N ARG A 41 7.76 0.31 2.94
CA ARG A 41 6.56 0.43 2.10
C ARG A 41 6.52 -0.66 1.06
N LEU A 42 5.38 -1.34 0.94
CA LEU A 42 5.16 -2.36 -0.08
C LEU A 42 5.12 -1.71 -1.47
N THR A 43 5.90 -2.25 -2.42
CA THR A 43 5.77 -1.93 -3.84
C THR A 43 5.00 -3.04 -4.55
N VAL A 44 3.89 -2.67 -5.19
CA VAL A 44 3.04 -3.57 -5.96
C VAL A 44 3.20 -3.23 -7.44
N VAL A 45 3.58 -4.22 -8.25
CA VAL A 45 3.69 -4.09 -9.70
C VAL A 45 2.58 -4.92 -10.34
N ILE A 46 1.76 -4.30 -11.19
CA ILE A 46 0.62 -4.95 -11.85
C ILE A 46 0.80 -4.92 -13.36
N ASP A 47 0.63 -6.08 -13.99
CA ASP A 47 0.49 -6.21 -15.44
C ASP A 47 -0.98 -6.07 -15.85
N ALA A 48 -1.41 -4.83 -16.08
CA ALA A 48 -2.76 -4.56 -16.54
C ALA A 48 -2.87 -3.17 -17.19
N PRO A 49 -3.87 -2.96 -18.07
CA PRO A 49 -4.16 -1.63 -18.60
C PRO A 49 -4.45 -0.62 -17.47
N ALA A 50 -3.92 0.60 -17.59
CA ALA A 50 -4.12 1.68 -16.63
C ALA A 50 -5.60 1.88 -16.26
N ALA A 51 -6.48 1.93 -17.25
CA ALA A 51 -7.91 2.13 -17.05
C ALA A 51 -8.55 1.03 -16.17
N ARG A 52 -8.05 -0.22 -16.23
CA ARG A 52 -8.56 -1.31 -15.38
C ARG A 52 -8.12 -1.12 -13.93
N ILE A 53 -6.86 -0.74 -13.72
CA ILE A 53 -6.32 -0.46 -12.38
C ILE A 53 -7.05 0.73 -11.76
N GLU A 54 -7.21 1.82 -12.51
CA GLU A 54 -7.96 3.02 -12.11
C GLU A 54 -9.42 2.70 -11.79
N GLY A 55 -10.07 1.84 -12.57
CA GLY A 55 -11.43 1.38 -12.29
C GLY A 55 -11.55 0.66 -10.94
N VAL A 56 -10.57 -0.16 -10.56
CA VAL A 56 -10.53 -0.81 -9.24
C VAL A 56 -10.32 0.22 -8.13
N ILE A 57 -9.39 1.17 -8.31
CA ILE A 57 -9.15 2.26 -7.35
C ILE A 57 -10.42 3.09 -7.15
N ALA A 58 -11.12 3.46 -8.23
CA ALA A 58 -12.33 4.25 -8.17
C ALA A 58 -13.47 3.50 -7.44
N ARG A 59 -13.63 2.20 -7.74
CA ARG A 59 -14.70 1.36 -7.19
C ARG A 59 -14.52 1.03 -5.71
N HIS A 60 -13.28 0.89 -5.23
CA HIS A 60 -13.00 0.38 -3.89
C HIS A 60 -12.34 1.44 -3.01
N ALA A 61 -13.11 2.04 -2.08
CA ALA A 61 -12.64 3.09 -1.18
C ALA A 61 -11.40 2.68 -0.36
N VAL A 62 -11.33 1.42 0.08
CA VAL A 62 -10.16 0.88 0.83
C VAL A 62 -8.90 0.89 -0.03
N VAL A 63 -8.99 0.45 -1.29
CA VAL A 63 -7.85 0.44 -2.22
C VAL A 63 -7.38 1.86 -2.50
N ARG A 64 -8.33 2.77 -2.78
CA ARG A 64 -8.03 4.19 -2.96
C ARG A 64 -7.28 4.79 -1.77
N GLN A 65 -7.73 4.52 -0.55
CA GLN A 65 -7.06 5.01 0.66
C GLN A 65 -5.64 4.46 0.84
N LEU A 66 -5.37 3.22 0.42
CA LEU A 66 -4.02 2.67 0.47
C LEU A 66 -3.08 3.37 -0.52
N VAL A 67 -3.56 3.65 -1.72
CA VAL A 67 -2.78 4.29 -2.79
C VAL A 67 -2.60 5.79 -2.52
N ASP A 68 -3.68 6.53 -2.29
CA ASP A 68 -3.66 8.00 -2.19
C ASP A 68 -2.92 8.50 -0.95
N HIS A 69 -2.99 7.77 0.16
CA HIS A 69 -2.22 8.10 1.37
C HIS A 69 -0.82 7.46 1.37
N GLY A 70 -0.42 6.82 0.26
CA GLY A 70 0.91 6.26 0.07
C GLY A 70 1.25 5.05 0.95
N TRP A 71 0.26 4.34 1.49
CA TRP A 71 0.52 3.11 2.27
C TRP A 71 1.24 2.04 1.47
N LEU A 72 1.09 2.06 0.14
CA LEU A 72 1.86 1.26 -0.80
C LEU A 72 2.29 2.09 -2.01
N HIS A 73 3.33 1.65 -2.70
CA HIS A 73 3.68 2.14 -4.03
C HIS A 73 3.00 1.27 -5.08
N LEU A 74 2.22 1.88 -5.97
CA LEU A 74 1.53 1.17 -7.04
C LEU A 74 2.19 1.46 -8.37
N TRP A 75 2.73 0.43 -9.00
CA TRP A 75 3.37 0.50 -10.31
C TRP A 75 2.61 -0.39 -11.29
N ARG A 76 2.65 -0.02 -12.56
CA ARG A 76 2.26 -0.90 -13.66
C ARG A 76 3.46 -1.15 -14.56
N PHE A 77 3.51 -2.33 -15.16
CA PHE A 77 4.42 -2.58 -16.27
C PHE A 77 3.60 -2.67 -17.58
N GLY A 78 4.17 -2.20 -18.68
CA GLY A 78 3.62 -2.32 -20.02
C GLY A 78 4.71 -2.13 -21.07
N ASP A 79 4.32 -1.97 -22.34
CA ASP A 79 5.25 -1.84 -23.47
C ASP A 79 6.22 -0.66 -23.34
N ASP A 80 5.81 0.36 -22.60
CA ASP A 80 6.56 1.59 -22.30
C ASP A 80 7.39 1.52 -21.00
N GLY A 81 7.51 0.33 -20.41
CA GLY A 81 8.24 0.07 -19.18
C GLY A 81 7.42 0.27 -17.90
N LEU A 82 8.10 0.49 -16.79
CA LEU A 82 7.47 0.69 -15.49
C LEU A 82 6.98 2.13 -15.33
N ARG A 83 5.73 2.26 -14.87
CA ARG A 83 5.12 3.54 -14.51
C ARG A 83 4.57 3.49 -13.10
N ARG A 84 4.83 4.54 -12.32
CA ARG A 84 4.33 4.71 -10.96
C ARG A 84 3.02 5.49 -10.98
N TYR A 85 2.02 5.03 -10.25
CA TYR A 85 0.82 5.80 -9.95
C TYR A 85 1.10 6.75 -8.78
N ALA A 86 0.93 8.05 -9.00
CA ALA A 86 1.07 9.07 -7.96
C ALA A 86 0.14 10.26 -8.28
N GLN A 87 -0.55 10.76 -7.24
CA GLN A 87 -1.41 11.95 -7.35
C GLN A 87 -2.47 11.82 -8.45
N GLY A 88 -3.06 10.62 -8.61
CA GLY A 88 -4.09 10.36 -9.62
C GLY A 88 -3.58 10.16 -11.05
N ALA A 89 -2.26 10.16 -11.27
CA ALA A 89 -1.66 10.06 -12.60
C ALA A 89 -0.55 9.00 -12.67
N TRP A 90 -0.38 8.41 -13.86
CA TRP A 90 0.77 7.55 -14.16
C TRP A 90 1.97 8.40 -14.56
N GLN A 91 3.07 8.23 -13.84
CA GLN A 91 4.34 8.93 -14.06
C GLN A 91 5.41 7.93 -14.48
N ALA A 92 6.29 8.32 -15.40
CA ALA A 92 7.51 7.56 -15.67
C ALA A 92 8.40 7.56 -14.41
N LEU A 93 9.13 6.47 -14.21
CA LEU A 93 10.16 6.46 -13.17
C LEU A 93 11.33 7.35 -13.61
N PRO A 94 11.91 8.16 -12.70
CA PRO A 94 13.17 8.84 -12.99
C PRO A 94 14.26 7.80 -13.31
N PRO A 95 15.22 8.14 -14.19
CA PRO A 95 16.31 7.25 -14.58
C PRO A 95 17.24 6.92 -13.41
#